data_AF-A0A1F7QTW8-F1
#
_entry.id   AF-A0A1F7QTW8-F1
#
_cell.length_a   1.000
_cell.length_b   1.000
_cell.length_c   1.000
_cell.angle_alpha   90.00
_cell.angle_beta   90.00
_cell.angle_gamma   90.00
#
_symmetry.space_group_name_H-M   'P 1'
#
loop_
_entity.id
_entity.type
_entity.pdbx_description
1 polymer ?
#
loop_
_entity_poly.entity_id
_entity_poly.type
_entity_poly.pdbx_seq_one_letter_code
_entity_poly.pdbx_strand_id
1 'polypeptide(L)' 'MNDSYEINQKDIDSTLNFLRIYDQKNATPENAVLFLEYLQSGVHNMARDNPEKLEKIYEQFLKRE' A
#
# COMPACT_ATOMS: atom_id res chain seq x y z
N MET A 1 -5.87 18.76 11.62
CA MET A 1 -6.93 17.84 11.17
C MET A 1 -6.20 16.76 10.39
N ASN A 2 -6.20 15.52 10.88
CA ASN A 2 -5.61 14.39 10.17
C ASN A 2 -6.54 14.06 9.01
N ASP A 3 -6.16 14.45 7.79
CA ASP A 3 -6.71 13.83 6.59
C ASP A 3 -6.18 12.40 6.56
N SER A 4 -6.87 11.53 7.29
CA SER A 4 -6.60 10.10 7.30
C SER A 4 -6.85 9.63 5.88
N TYR A 5 -5.84 9.06 5.24
CA TYR A 5 -5.97 8.51 3.90
C TYR A 5 -7.13 7.50 3.88
N GLU A 6 -8.14 7.77 3.04
CA GLU A 6 -9.27 6.88 2.81
C GLU A 6 -9.10 6.20 1.45
N ILE A 7 -9.20 4.87 1.44
CA ILE A 7 -9.20 4.07 0.20
C ILE A 7 -10.40 4.50 -0.64
N ASN A 8 -10.13 4.95 -1.87
CA ASN A 8 -11.18 5.34 -2.81
C ASN A 8 -11.26 4.38 -4.01
N GLN A 9 -12.26 4.58 -4.88
CA GLN A 9 -12.51 3.70 -6.02
C GLN A 9 -11.33 3.61 -6.99
N LYS A 10 -10.58 4.71 -7.20
CA LYS A 10 -9.42 4.71 -8.10
C LYS A 10 -8.29 3.83 -7.57
N ASP A 11 -8.09 3.81 -6.25
CA ASP A 11 -7.09 2.95 -5.61
C ASP A 11 -7.46 1.48 -5.76
N ILE A 12 -8.75 1.16 -5.56
CA ILE A 12 -9.30 -0.18 -5.76
C ILE A 12 -9.13 -0.61 -7.22
N ASP A 13 -9.51 0.23 -8.19
CA ASP A 13 -9.43 -0.11 -9.62
C ASP A 13 -7.98 -0.32 -10.08
N SER A 14 -7.06 0.51 -9.60
CA SER A 14 -5.62 0.40 -9.91
C SER A 14 -5.04 -0.90 -9.33
N THR A 15 -5.39 -1.21 -8.08
CA THR A 15 -4.96 -2.44 -7.42
C THR A 15 -5.58 -3.68 -8.05
N LEU A 16 -6.84 -3.61 -8.45
CA LEU A 16 -7.53 -4.68 -9.17
C LEU A 16 -6.85 -4.96 -10.51
N ASN A 17 -6.43 -3.93 -11.25
CA ASN A 17 -5.67 -4.10 -12.48
C ASN A 17 -4.29 -4.72 -12.25
N PHE A 18 -3.61 -4.34 -11.16
CA PHE A 18 -2.37 -5.01 -10.74
C PHE A 18 -2.63 -6.51 -10.48
N LEU A 19 -3.66 -6.86 -9.71
CA LEU A 19 -4.01 -8.26 -9.44
C LEU A 19 -4.37 -9.01 -10.73
N ARG A 20 -5.07 -8.38 -11.69
CA ARG A 20 -5.36 -9.00 -13.00
C ARG A 20 -4.10 -9.35 -13.82
N ILE A 21 -2.98 -8.68 -13.56
CA ILE A 21 -1.71 -8.95 -14.26
C ILE A 21 -0.93 -10.04 -13.52
N TYR A 22 -0.86 -9.97 -12.19
CA TYR A 22 0.06 -10.78 -11.39
C TYR A 22 -0.59 -11.94 -10.62
N ASP A 23 -1.90 -11.87 -10.36
CA ASP A 23 -2.68 -12.89 -9.65
C ASP A 23 -4.16 -12.88 -10.07
N GLN A 24 -4.41 -13.34 -11.30
CA GLN A 24 -5.75 -13.32 -11.89
C GLN A 24 -6.80 -14.06 -11.05
N LYS A 25 -6.40 -15.11 -10.32
CA LYS A 25 -7.33 -15.93 -9.53
C LYS A 25 -7.91 -15.14 -8.36
N ASN A 26 -7.12 -14.24 -7.77
CA ASN A 26 -7.53 -13.44 -6.62
C ASN A 26 -7.86 -11.98 -6.99
N ALA A 27 -7.95 -11.65 -8.28
CA ALA A 27 -8.26 -10.32 -8.76
C ALA A 27 -9.74 -9.95 -8.58
N THR A 28 -10.16 -9.78 -7.33
CA THR A 28 -11.49 -9.30 -6.94
C THR A 28 -11.40 -7.94 -6.24
N PRO A 29 -12.46 -7.12 -6.28
CA PRO A 29 -12.49 -5.85 -5.55
C PRO A 29 -12.24 -6.00 -4.05
N GLU A 30 -12.74 -7.06 -3.43
CA GLU A 30 -12.56 -7.33 -2.00
C GLU A 30 -11.08 -7.57 -1.66
N ASN A 31 -10.39 -8.38 -2.47
CA ASN A 31 -8.96 -8.63 -2.28
C ASN A 31 -8.12 -7.38 -2.58
N ALA A 32 -8.56 -6.52 -3.50
CA ALA A 32 -7.90 -5.24 -3.73
C ALA A 32 -7.98 -4.33 -2.50
N VAL A 33 -9.14 -4.25 -1.85
CA VAL A 33 -9.32 -3.49 -0.59
C VAL A 33 -8.45 -4.08 0.52
N LEU A 34 -8.54 -5.40 0.76
CA LEU A 34 -7.75 -6.07 1.80
C LEU A 34 -6.25 -5.88 1.61
N PHE A 35 -5.77 -5.90 0.36
CA PHE A 35 -4.37 -5.67 0.06
C PHE A 35 -3.93 -4.22 0.37
N LEU A 36 -4.76 -3.23 0.03
CA LEU A 36 -4.49 -1.82 0.37
C LEU A 36 -4.45 -1.59 1.88
N GLU A 37 -5.39 -2.16 2.62
CA GLU A 37 -5.43 -2.11 4.10
C GLU A 37 -4.19 -2.78 4.72
N TYR A 38 -3.78 -3.92 4.16
CA TYR A 38 -2.57 -4.62 4.58
C TYR A 38 -1.32 -3.78 4.37
N LEU A 39 -1.19 -3.10 3.22
CA LEU A 39 -0.06 -2.22 2.94
C LEU A 39 -0.01 -1.03 3.91
N GLN A 40 -1.14 -0.39 4.17
CA GLN A 40 -1.24 0.71 5.13
C GLN A 40 -0.83 0.27 6.53
N SER A 41 -1.37 -0.86 6.99
CA SER A 41 -1.05 -1.44 8.29
C SER A 41 0.42 -1.86 8.38
N GLY A 42 0.97 -2.44 7.31
CA GLY A 42 2.36 -2.86 7.24
C GLY A 42 3.34 -1.70 7.36
N VAL A 43 3.07 -0.57 6.69
CA VAL A 43 3.88 0.65 6.80
C VAL A 43 3.77 1.25 8.20
N HIS A 44 2.56 1.29 8.77
CA HIS A 44 2.35 1.78 10.13
C HIS A 44 3.10 0.95 11.18
N ASN A 45 3.02 -0.39 11.09
CA ASN A 45 3.74 -1.30 11.97
C ASN A 45 5.26 -1.17 11.77
N MET A 46 5.74 -0.98 10.54
CA MET A 46 7.16 -0.74 10.28
C MET A 46 7.65 0.55 10.95
N ALA A 47 6.86 1.63 10.89
CA ALA A 47 7.19 2.88 11.57
C ALA A 47 7.34 2.69 13.10
N ARG A 48 6.52 1.81 13.68
CA ARG A 48 6.52 1.51 15.11
C ARG A 48 7.66 0.58 15.51
N ASP A 49 7.82 -0.54 14.82
CA ASP A 49 8.65 -1.66 15.26
C ASP A 49 10.03 -1.70 14.61
N ASN A 50 10.21 -1.01 13.48
CA ASN A 50 11.47 -0.96 12.75
C ASN A 50 11.69 0.41 12.06
N PRO A 51 11.82 1.50 12.84
CA PRO A 51 11.95 2.85 12.31
C PRO A 51 13.18 3.03 11.40
N GLU A 52 14.29 2.35 11.69
CA GLU A 52 15.50 2.41 10.84
C GLU A 52 15.26 1.86 9.42
N LYS A 53 14.42 0.82 9.30
CA LYS A 53 14.05 0.29 7.99
C LYS A 53 13.16 1.27 7.23
N LEU A 54 12.25 1.95 7.93
CA LEU A 54 11.42 2.99 7.32
C LEU A 54 12.27 4.17 6.84
N GLU A 55 13.24 4.61 7.64
CA GLU A 55 14.19 5.68 7.27
C GLU A 55 14.94 5.33 5.98
N LYS A 56 15.48 4.11 5.87
CA LYS A 56 16.15 3.65 4.63
C LYS A 56 15.24 3.65 3.41
N ILE A 57 13.97 3.27 3.57
CA ILE A 57 12.99 3.34 2.49
C ILE A 57 12.75 4.79 2.07
N TYR A 58 12.64 5.71 3.04
CA TYR A 58 12.48 7.14 2.79
C TYR A 58 13.69 7.77 2.09
N GLU A 59 14.91 7.45 2.54
CA GLU A 59 16.14 7.89 1.87
C GLU A 59 16.24 7.39 0.42
N GLN A 60 15.83 6.15 0.16
CA GLN A 60 15.78 5.61 -1.20
C GLN A 60 14.73 6.31 -2.06
N PHE A 61 13.59 6.69 -1.47
CA PHE A 61 12.58 7.49 -2.15
C PHE A 61 13.14 8.87 -2.55
N LEU A 62 13.84 9.56 -1.64
CA LEU A 62 14.45 10.87 -1.93
C LEU A 62 15.54 10.82 -3.01
N LYS A 63 16.24 9.69 -3.17
CA LYS A 63 17.29 9.48 -4.18
C LYS A 63 16.75 9.12 -5.57
N ARG A 64 15.43 8.95 -5.74
CA ARG A 64 14.81 8.56 -7.02
C ARG A 64 14.42 9.75 -7.91
N GLU A 65 14.67 10.98 -7.47
CA GLU A 65 14.54 12.20 -8.29
C GLU A 65 15.87 12.66 -8.88
#